data_AF-K0N4Z9-F1
#
_entry.id   AF-K0N4Z9-F1
#
_cell.length_a   1.000
_cell.length_b   1.000
_cell.length_c   1.000
_cell.angle_alpha   90.00
_cell.angle_beta   90.00
_cell.angle_gamma   90.00
#
_symmetry.space_group_name_H-M   'P 1'
#
loop_
_entity.id
_entity.type
_entity.pdbx_description
1 polymer ?
#
loop_
_entity_poly.entity_id
_entity_poly.type
_entity_poly.pdbx_seq_one_letter_code
_entity_poly.pdbx_strand_id
1 'polypeptide(L)'
;MVAMGIGSTTITLAREDVVDFSLPYFLTGTRLLVPRDSPVSSFADIGGKRVGMGSGSTANIKGMDRAIAQGQIKPACQKILFEEHNKGFLALQQGKIDAYFTDASQLAGMRAKAKKPEDWKIVGKYLTYEPYGIILPENQGEWRDFVNKAFIHMLKDGRFEALYTKWFGPDGVVPLPMTDEYKVLLKSLSYPE
;
A
#
# COMPACT_ATOMS: atom_id res chain seq x y z
N MET A 1 9.77 -24.16 -6.15
CA MET A 1 10.45 -22.89 -5.82
C MET A 1 10.08 -21.90 -6.91
N VAL A 2 9.66 -20.67 -6.58
CA VAL A 2 9.27 -19.65 -7.58
C VAL A 2 10.49 -18.79 -7.88
N ALA A 3 10.75 -18.44 -9.14
CA ALA A 3 11.91 -17.65 -9.56
C ALA A 3 11.86 -16.17 -9.13
N MET A 4 10.66 -15.62 -8.95
CA MET A 4 10.42 -14.28 -8.42
C MET A 4 8.95 -14.13 -7.97
N GLY A 5 8.68 -13.25 -7.00
CA GLY A 5 7.34 -12.89 -6.56
C GLY A 5 7.05 -11.41 -6.80
N ILE A 6 6.06 -11.11 -7.64
CA ILE A 6 5.64 -9.73 -7.93
C ILE A 6 4.26 -9.49 -7.32
N GLY A 7 4.15 -8.49 -6.46
CA GLY A 7 2.90 -8.15 -5.79
C GLY A 7 3.11 -7.04 -4.76
N SER A 8 2.18 -6.90 -3.84
CA SER A 8 2.17 -5.85 -2.81
C SER A 8 3.03 -6.20 -1.59
N THR A 9 4.32 -6.50 -1.80
CA THR A 9 5.23 -6.90 -0.72
C THR A 9 6.14 -5.75 -0.32
N THR A 10 5.88 -5.18 0.86
CA THR A 10 6.75 -4.18 1.49
C THR A 10 8.14 -4.74 1.79
N ILE A 11 9.19 -4.05 1.35
CA ILE A 11 10.59 -4.34 1.71
C ILE A 11 10.79 -4.01 3.19
N THR A 12 11.28 -4.97 3.98
CA THR A 12 11.64 -4.76 5.39
C THR A 12 12.88 -5.57 5.74
N LEU A 13 13.67 -5.11 6.71
CA LEU A 13 14.86 -5.85 7.17
C LEU A 13 14.55 -7.28 7.60
N ALA A 14 13.44 -7.48 8.32
CA ALA A 14 13.03 -8.82 8.75
C ALA A 14 12.61 -9.74 7.58
N ARG A 15 12.26 -9.18 6.41
CA ARG A 15 11.99 -9.96 5.19
C ARG A 15 13.27 -10.20 4.40
N GLU A 16 14.17 -9.23 4.35
CA GLU A 16 15.54 -9.37 3.80
C GLU A 16 16.34 -10.48 4.47
N ASP A 17 16.01 -10.88 5.71
CA ASP A 17 16.65 -12.02 6.37
C ASP A 17 16.27 -13.39 5.76
N VAL A 18 15.25 -13.46 4.90
CA VAL A 18 14.71 -14.72 4.35
C VAL A 18 14.51 -14.72 2.83
N VAL A 19 14.47 -13.55 2.20
CA VAL A 19 14.35 -13.34 0.75
C VAL A 19 15.06 -12.06 0.34
N ASP A 20 15.63 -12.03 -0.88
CA ASP A 20 16.22 -10.82 -1.46
C ASP A 20 15.13 -9.99 -2.16
N PHE A 21 15.39 -8.71 -2.43
CA PHE A 21 14.45 -7.82 -3.11
C PHE A 21 15.07 -7.10 -4.32
N SER A 22 14.23 -6.78 -5.29
CA SER A 22 14.56 -5.75 -6.28
C SER A 22 14.63 -4.36 -5.65
N LEU A 23 15.11 -3.39 -6.42
CA LEU A 23 14.84 -1.97 -6.17
C LEU A 23 13.33 -1.73 -5.98
N PRO A 24 12.94 -0.76 -5.14
CA PRO A 24 11.53 -0.47 -4.90
C PRO A 24 10.87 0.02 -6.18
N TYR A 25 9.84 -0.70 -6.64
CA TYR A 25 9.15 -0.38 -7.89
C TYR A 25 7.85 0.38 -7.67
N PHE A 26 7.29 0.34 -6.46
CA PHE A 26 6.07 1.04 -6.07
C PHE A 26 6.21 1.65 -4.68
N LEU A 27 5.81 2.90 -4.50
CA LEU A 27 5.74 3.54 -3.19
C LEU A 27 4.28 3.79 -2.82
N THR A 28 3.86 3.20 -1.72
CA THR A 28 2.54 3.41 -1.12
C THR A 28 2.70 3.71 0.37
N GLY A 29 1.61 3.61 1.10
CA GLY A 29 1.62 3.70 2.54
C GLY A 29 0.23 3.51 3.11
N THR A 30 0.16 3.36 4.42
CA THR A 30 -1.11 3.06 5.07
C THR A 30 -2.02 4.29 5.14
N ARG A 31 -3.28 4.12 4.76
CA ARG A 31 -4.37 5.13 4.84
C ARG A 31 -5.66 4.47 5.35
N LEU A 32 -6.78 5.20 5.26
CA LEU A 32 -8.10 4.73 5.67
C LEU A 32 -9.08 4.77 4.50
N LEU A 33 -9.88 3.72 4.31
CA LEU A 33 -11.07 3.73 3.46
C LEU A 33 -12.31 3.83 4.36
N VAL A 34 -13.18 4.77 4.07
CA VAL A 34 -14.42 5.03 4.82
C VAL A 34 -15.57 5.35 3.87
N PRO A 35 -16.84 5.19 4.31
CA PRO A 35 -17.99 5.73 3.60
C PRO A 35 -17.84 7.23 3.30
N ARG A 36 -18.39 7.69 2.17
CA ARG A 36 -18.25 9.07 1.68
C ARG A 36 -18.75 10.11 2.70
N ASP A 37 -19.82 9.79 3.39
CA ASP A 37 -20.52 10.56 4.43
C ASP A 37 -19.91 10.40 5.83
N SER A 38 -18.97 9.47 6.02
CA SER A 38 -18.28 9.29 7.31
C SER A 38 -17.58 10.60 7.76
N PRO A 39 -17.66 10.97 9.04
CA PRO A 39 -16.95 12.13 9.57
C PRO A 39 -15.43 11.90 9.65
N VAL A 40 -14.95 10.67 9.47
CA VAL A 40 -13.52 10.35 9.55
C VAL A 40 -12.75 11.01 8.41
N SER A 41 -11.74 11.80 8.77
CA SER A 41 -10.86 12.51 7.85
C SER A 41 -9.37 12.25 8.13
N SER A 42 -9.05 11.85 9.36
CA SER A 42 -7.69 11.64 9.86
C SER A 42 -7.61 10.43 10.81
N PHE A 43 -6.40 10.04 11.22
CA PHE A 43 -6.20 8.97 12.20
C PHE A 43 -6.71 9.34 13.61
N ALA A 44 -6.76 10.63 13.96
CA ALA A 44 -7.34 11.04 15.24
C ALA A 44 -8.84 10.67 15.33
N ASP A 45 -9.54 10.73 14.20
CA ASP A 45 -10.99 10.50 14.12
C ASP A 45 -11.39 9.03 14.27
N ILE A 46 -10.44 8.08 14.23
CA ILE A 46 -10.73 6.65 14.43
C ILE A 46 -10.65 6.20 15.88
N GLY A 47 -10.41 7.12 16.83
CA GLY A 47 -10.39 6.79 18.24
C GLY A 47 -11.71 6.16 18.72
N GLY A 48 -11.62 5.02 19.41
CA GLY A 48 -12.78 4.24 19.87
C GLY A 48 -13.61 3.54 18.78
N LYS A 49 -13.29 3.73 17.50
CA LYS A 49 -13.98 3.08 16.36
C LYS A 49 -13.47 1.67 16.10
N ARG A 50 -14.27 0.87 15.38
CA ARG A 50 -13.88 -0.46 14.86
C ARG A 50 -13.14 -0.29 13.54
N VAL A 51 -11.88 -0.69 13.50
CA VAL A 51 -11.00 -0.50 12.33
C VAL A 51 -10.56 -1.86 11.82
N GLY A 52 -10.95 -2.18 10.58
CA GLY A 52 -10.59 -3.42 9.91
C GLY A 52 -9.18 -3.40 9.33
N MET A 53 -8.45 -4.51 9.46
CA MET A 53 -7.09 -4.68 8.96
C MET A 53 -6.86 -6.12 8.46
N GLY A 54 -5.91 -6.34 7.56
CA GLY A 54 -5.48 -7.68 7.18
C GLY A 54 -4.63 -8.33 8.27
N SER A 55 -4.89 -9.58 8.65
CA SER A 55 -4.11 -10.28 9.69
C SER A 55 -2.66 -10.55 9.26
N GLY A 56 -2.40 -10.70 7.96
CA GLY A 56 -1.06 -10.82 7.38
C GLY A 56 -0.32 -9.49 7.21
N SER A 57 -0.98 -8.35 7.39
CA SER A 57 -0.41 -7.01 7.17
C SER A 57 0.35 -6.51 8.41
N THR A 58 1.40 -7.23 8.80
CA THR A 58 2.14 -6.97 10.05
C THR A 58 2.74 -5.56 10.13
N ALA A 59 3.16 -4.98 9.00
CA ALA A 59 3.64 -3.60 8.92
C ALA A 59 2.53 -2.59 9.27
N ASN A 60 1.35 -2.73 8.66
CA ASN A 60 0.18 -1.91 8.98
C ASN A 60 -0.19 -2.07 10.48
N ILE A 61 -0.24 -3.31 11.02
CA ILE A 61 -0.56 -3.57 12.44
C ILE A 61 0.41 -2.83 13.37
N LYS A 62 1.71 -2.97 13.15
CA LYS A 62 2.74 -2.26 13.94
C LYS A 62 2.63 -0.74 13.79
N GLY A 63 2.30 -0.25 12.60
CA GLY A 63 2.06 1.18 12.34
C GLY A 63 0.90 1.73 13.18
N MET A 64 -0.23 1.01 13.21
CA MET A 64 -1.38 1.36 14.05
C MET A 64 -1.01 1.38 15.54
N ASP A 65 -0.30 0.36 16.01
CA ASP A 65 0.12 0.26 17.42
C ASP A 65 1.04 1.41 17.83
N ARG A 66 1.98 1.78 16.96
CA ARG A 66 2.83 2.96 17.17
C ARG A 66 2.03 4.25 17.23
N ALA A 67 1.06 4.44 16.35
CA ALA A 67 0.22 5.63 16.33
C ALA A 67 -0.63 5.78 17.62
N ILE A 68 -1.18 4.66 18.12
CA ILE A 68 -1.88 4.62 19.41
C ILE A 68 -0.93 4.95 20.56
N ALA A 69 0.24 4.32 20.62
CA ALA A 69 1.23 4.53 21.69
C ALA A 69 1.75 5.99 21.72
N GLN A 70 1.91 6.61 20.55
CA GLN A 70 2.29 8.02 20.41
C GLN A 70 1.13 9.00 20.69
N GLY A 71 -0.07 8.48 20.94
CA GLY A 71 -1.25 9.27 21.25
C GLY A 71 -1.86 10.02 20.07
N GLN A 72 -1.55 9.60 18.85
CA GLN A 72 -2.17 10.11 17.62
C GLN A 72 -3.61 9.62 17.45
N ILE A 73 -3.98 8.54 18.15
CA ILE A 73 -5.30 7.92 18.15
C ILE A 73 -5.75 7.75 19.60
N LYS A 74 -6.70 8.58 20.05
CA LYS A 74 -7.17 8.60 21.44
C LYS A 74 -8.71 8.79 21.47
N PRO A 75 -9.47 7.91 22.16
CA PRO A 75 -9.03 6.65 22.78
C PRO A 75 -8.54 5.64 21.72
N ALA A 76 -7.88 4.57 22.14
CA ALA A 76 -7.43 3.53 21.20
C ALA A 76 -8.61 3.00 20.36
N CYS A 77 -8.39 2.74 19.08
CA CYS A 77 -9.39 2.10 18.23
C CYS A 77 -9.46 0.58 18.49
N GLN A 78 -10.58 -0.05 18.14
CA GLN A 78 -10.75 -1.50 18.19
C GLN A 78 -10.28 -2.12 16.87
N LYS A 79 -9.14 -2.82 16.87
CA LYS A 79 -8.60 -3.50 15.68
C LYS A 79 -9.38 -4.78 15.39
N ILE A 80 -9.95 -4.90 14.19
CA ILE A 80 -10.66 -6.09 13.72
C ILE A 80 -9.85 -6.72 12.59
N LEU A 81 -9.33 -7.92 12.82
CA LEU A 81 -8.45 -8.59 11.87
C LEU A 81 -9.24 -9.50 10.93
N PHE A 82 -8.90 -9.44 9.64
CA PHE A 82 -9.49 -10.28 8.60
C PHE A 82 -8.38 -11.05 7.89
N GLU A 83 -8.59 -12.33 7.62
CA GLU A 83 -7.65 -13.15 6.86
C GLU A 83 -7.45 -12.64 5.42
N GLU A 84 -8.51 -12.10 4.84
CA GLU A 84 -8.52 -11.59 3.47
C GLU A 84 -9.11 -10.17 3.42
N HIS A 85 -8.52 -9.33 2.58
CA HIS A 85 -8.94 -7.93 2.38
C HIS A 85 -10.39 -7.78 1.87
N ASN A 86 -10.87 -8.71 1.04
CA ASN A 86 -12.25 -8.75 0.55
C ASN A 86 -13.29 -8.92 1.69
N LYS A 87 -13.03 -9.78 2.68
CA LYS A 87 -13.89 -10.00 3.86
C LYS A 87 -13.94 -8.74 4.70
N GLY A 88 -12.80 -8.07 4.85
CA GLY A 88 -12.70 -6.77 5.52
C GLY A 88 -13.50 -5.68 4.81
N PHE A 89 -13.37 -5.57 3.49
CA PHE A 89 -14.15 -4.61 2.72
C PHE A 89 -15.65 -4.90 2.78
N LEU A 90 -16.06 -6.17 2.72
CA LEU A 90 -17.46 -6.56 2.89
C LEU A 90 -17.99 -6.18 4.29
N ALA A 91 -17.18 -6.35 5.35
CA ALA A 91 -17.55 -5.92 6.69
C ALA A 91 -17.73 -4.39 6.77
N LEU A 92 -16.89 -3.61 6.08
CA LEU A 92 -17.05 -2.16 5.96
C LEU A 92 -18.37 -1.80 5.24
N GLN A 93 -18.66 -2.46 4.12
CA GLN A 93 -19.91 -2.29 3.37
C GLN A 93 -21.16 -2.61 4.21
N GLN A 94 -21.05 -3.55 5.15
CA GLN A 94 -22.13 -3.94 6.06
C GLN A 94 -22.20 -3.08 7.33
N GLY A 95 -21.35 -2.07 7.49
CA GLY A 95 -21.29 -1.24 8.71
C GLY A 95 -20.83 -2.00 9.96
N LYS A 96 -20.19 -3.17 9.80
CA LYS A 96 -19.62 -3.97 10.91
C LYS A 96 -18.28 -3.41 11.41
N ILE A 97 -17.65 -2.56 10.62
CA ILE A 97 -16.49 -1.75 10.97
C ILE A 97 -16.70 -0.34 10.42
N ASP A 98 -15.99 0.63 10.99
CA ASP A 98 -16.20 2.06 10.68
C ASP A 98 -15.16 2.60 9.70
N ALA A 99 -13.99 1.93 9.60
CA ALA A 99 -12.95 2.20 8.63
C ALA A 99 -12.18 0.92 8.29
N TYR A 100 -11.60 0.87 7.09
CA TYR A 100 -10.61 -0.16 6.73
C TYR A 100 -9.24 0.47 6.55
N PHE A 101 -8.21 -0.14 7.14
CA PHE A 101 -6.86 0.41 7.26
C PHE A 101 -5.86 -0.55 6.62
N THR A 102 -5.26 -0.11 5.51
CA THR A 102 -4.18 -0.79 4.78
C THR A 102 -3.58 0.19 3.74
N ASP A 103 -2.74 -0.32 2.85
CA ASP A 103 -2.01 0.45 1.86
C ASP A 103 -2.96 1.16 0.88
N ALA A 104 -2.65 2.40 0.53
CA ALA A 104 -3.51 3.23 -0.32
C ALA A 104 -3.83 2.58 -1.68
N SER A 105 -2.89 1.83 -2.25
CA SER A 105 -3.08 1.01 -3.46
C SER A 105 -4.18 -0.06 -3.28
N GLN A 106 -4.18 -0.76 -2.16
CA GLN A 106 -5.20 -1.76 -1.83
C GLN A 106 -6.57 -1.10 -1.58
N LEU A 107 -6.59 0.02 -0.87
CA LEU A 107 -7.82 0.79 -0.63
C LEU A 107 -8.41 1.34 -1.93
N ALA A 108 -7.56 1.83 -2.84
CA ALA A 108 -7.99 2.28 -4.16
C ALA A 108 -8.58 1.11 -4.95
N GLY A 109 -7.95 -0.07 -4.91
CA GLY A 109 -8.47 -1.28 -5.53
C GLY A 109 -9.82 -1.73 -4.96
N MET A 110 -10.01 -1.63 -3.64
CA MET A 110 -11.30 -1.89 -2.99
C MET A 110 -12.37 -0.91 -3.47
N ARG A 111 -12.06 0.39 -3.47
CA ARG A 111 -12.95 1.45 -3.93
C ARG A 111 -13.35 1.25 -5.39
N ALA A 112 -12.40 0.94 -6.27
CA ALA A 112 -12.66 0.69 -7.69
C ALA A 112 -13.55 -0.54 -7.94
N LYS A 113 -13.47 -1.56 -7.06
CA LYS A 113 -14.31 -2.77 -7.10
C LYS A 113 -15.67 -2.59 -6.41
N ALA A 114 -15.92 -1.46 -5.76
CA ALA A 114 -17.21 -1.18 -5.15
C ALA A 114 -18.30 -1.04 -6.22
N LYS A 115 -19.54 -1.37 -5.88
CA LYS A 115 -20.69 -1.13 -6.79
C LYS A 115 -20.83 0.34 -7.18
N LYS A 116 -20.49 1.23 -6.25
CA LYS A 116 -20.51 2.69 -6.38
C LYS A 116 -19.23 3.26 -5.78
N PRO A 117 -18.15 3.41 -6.56
CA PRO A 117 -16.87 3.92 -6.06
C PRO A 117 -16.95 5.31 -5.40
N GLU A 118 -17.95 6.12 -5.76
CA GLU A 118 -18.25 7.44 -5.21
C GLU A 118 -18.78 7.42 -3.77
N ASP A 119 -19.33 6.28 -3.32
CA ASP A 119 -19.79 6.07 -1.95
C ASP A 119 -18.63 5.90 -0.95
N TRP A 120 -17.38 5.93 -1.45
CA TRP A 120 -16.18 5.68 -0.66
C TRP A 120 -15.15 6.78 -0.84
N LYS A 121 -14.43 7.09 0.23
CA LYS A 121 -13.28 8.01 0.19
C LYS A 121 -12.08 7.44 0.94
N ILE A 122 -10.90 7.74 0.42
CA ILE A 122 -9.62 7.41 1.06
C ILE A 122 -9.13 8.65 1.81
N VAL A 123 -8.94 8.53 3.11
CA VAL A 123 -8.65 9.62 4.05
C VAL A 123 -7.43 9.33 4.91
N GLY A 124 -7.03 10.30 5.74
CA GLY A 124 -5.77 10.30 6.46
C GLY A 124 -4.59 10.60 5.54
N LYS A 125 -3.54 11.22 6.08
CA LYS A 125 -2.23 11.25 5.40
C LYS A 125 -1.64 9.83 5.42
N TYR A 126 -0.53 9.60 4.70
CA TYR A 126 0.20 8.36 4.85
C TYR A 126 0.73 8.22 6.28
N LEU A 127 0.35 7.15 6.99
CA LEU A 127 0.87 6.85 8.33
C LEU A 127 2.27 6.24 8.28
N THR A 128 2.45 5.36 7.30
CA THR A 128 3.69 4.67 6.98
C THR A 128 4.01 4.93 5.51
N TYR A 129 5.28 4.79 5.14
CA TYR A 129 5.70 4.65 3.75
C TYR A 129 6.12 3.21 3.54
N GLU A 130 5.59 2.59 2.50
CA GLU A 130 5.75 1.17 2.23
C GLU A 130 6.28 0.98 0.81
N PRO A 131 7.61 0.84 0.65
CA PRO A 131 8.20 0.53 -0.64
C PRO A 131 7.94 -0.94 -0.99
N TYR A 132 7.29 -1.20 -2.12
CA TYR A 132 7.13 -2.55 -2.63
C TYR A 132 8.34 -2.95 -3.48
N GLY A 133 8.83 -4.17 -3.22
CA GLY A 133 9.87 -4.81 -3.99
C GLY A 133 9.39 -6.12 -4.61
N ILE A 134 10.06 -6.54 -5.67
CA ILE A 134 9.92 -7.89 -6.21
C ILE A 134 10.71 -8.82 -5.29
N ILE A 135 10.07 -9.88 -4.81
CA ILE A 135 10.71 -10.94 -4.00
C ILE A 135 11.60 -11.77 -4.93
N LEU A 136 12.84 -12.00 -4.52
CA LEU A 136 13.83 -12.79 -5.23
C LEU A 136 14.43 -13.86 -4.30
N PRO A 137 14.94 -14.98 -4.85
CA PRO A 137 15.66 -15.95 -4.04
C PRO A 137 16.95 -15.35 -3.47
N GLU A 138 17.25 -15.72 -2.23
CA GLU A 138 18.52 -15.40 -1.57
C GLU A 138 19.74 -15.89 -2.36
N ASN A 139 20.86 -15.18 -2.18
CA ASN A 139 22.16 -15.52 -2.74
C ASN A 139 22.19 -15.62 -4.29
N GLN A 140 21.32 -14.90 -5.00
CA GLN A 140 21.28 -14.84 -6.47
C GLN A 140 21.52 -13.42 -6.99
N GLY A 141 22.68 -12.84 -6.65
CA GLY A 141 23.01 -11.45 -6.98
C GLY A 141 22.92 -11.11 -8.48
N GLU A 142 23.37 -12.00 -9.36
CA GLU A 142 23.27 -11.80 -10.81
C GLU A 142 21.81 -11.72 -11.28
N TRP A 143 20.92 -12.51 -10.68
CA TRP A 143 19.50 -12.49 -11.00
C TRP A 143 18.85 -11.19 -10.51
N ARG A 144 19.17 -10.76 -9.28
CA ARG A 144 18.73 -9.46 -8.76
C ARG A 144 19.20 -8.31 -9.65
N ASP A 145 20.45 -8.31 -10.06
CA ASP A 145 21.01 -7.27 -10.92
C ASP A 145 20.33 -7.24 -12.30
N PHE A 146 20.01 -8.41 -12.86
CA PHE A 146 19.23 -8.50 -14.10
C PHE A 146 17.83 -7.88 -13.93
N VAL A 147 17.11 -8.25 -12.87
CA VAL A 147 15.76 -7.71 -12.56
C VAL A 147 15.82 -6.19 -12.38
N ASN A 148 16.82 -5.69 -11.64
CA ASN A 148 17.01 -4.26 -11.39
C ASN A 148 17.33 -3.50 -12.68
N LYS A 149 18.23 -4.03 -13.53
CA LYS A 149 18.55 -3.43 -14.84
C LYS A 149 17.33 -3.38 -15.76
N ALA A 150 16.54 -4.45 -15.80
CA ALA A 150 15.30 -4.48 -16.58
C ALA A 150 14.29 -3.42 -16.10
N PHE A 151 14.12 -3.28 -14.78
CA PHE A 151 13.26 -2.25 -14.20
C PHE A 151 13.75 -0.82 -14.51
N ILE A 152 15.05 -0.55 -14.34
CA ILE A 152 15.65 0.75 -14.68
C ILE A 152 15.48 1.07 -16.17
N HIS A 153 15.63 0.08 -17.06
CA HIS A 153 15.40 0.28 -18.49
C HIS A 153 13.94 0.66 -18.78
N MET A 154 12.97 0.02 -18.11
CA MET A 154 11.55 0.40 -18.20
C MET A 154 11.25 1.82 -17.70
N LEU A 155 12.00 2.31 -16.72
CA LEU A 155 11.89 3.70 -16.27
C LEU A 155 12.43 4.65 -17.36
N LYS A 156 13.59 4.34 -17.93
CA LYS A 156 14.27 5.17 -18.94
C LYS A 156 13.51 5.24 -20.28
N ASP A 157 12.90 4.14 -20.69
CA ASP A 157 12.19 4.04 -21.98
C ASP A 157 10.68 4.40 -21.91
N GLY A 158 10.20 4.80 -20.72
CA GLY A 158 8.82 5.24 -20.52
C GLY A 158 7.78 4.11 -20.38
N ARG A 159 8.16 2.83 -20.53
CA ARG A 159 7.20 1.72 -20.36
C ARG A 159 6.62 1.67 -18.96
N PHE A 160 7.40 2.01 -17.94
CA PHE A 160 6.90 2.07 -16.56
C PHE A 160 5.82 3.15 -16.41
N GLU A 161 6.04 4.34 -16.96
CA GLU A 161 5.08 5.44 -16.90
C GLU A 161 3.78 5.11 -17.64
N ALA A 162 3.87 4.45 -18.80
CA ALA A 162 2.71 3.95 -19.53
C ALA A 162 1.90 2.93 -18.72
N LEU A 163 2.59 1.99 -18.05
CA LEU A 163 1.94 1.02 -17.15
C LEU A 163 1.30 1.71 -15.95
N TYR A 164 1.99 2.67 -15.33
CA TYR A 164 1.43 3.40 -14.20
C TYR A 164 0.22 4.22 -14.62
N THR A 165 0.26 4.90 -15.76
CA THR A 165 -0.87 5.69 -16.28
C THR A 165 -2.08 4.81 -16.55
N LYS A 166 -1.89 3.64 -17.18
CA LYS A 166 -2.96 2.67 -17.44
C LYS A 166 -3.67 2.23 -16.16
N TRP A 167 -2.91 1.92 -15.12
CA TRP A 167 -3.46 1.34 -13.89
C TRP A 167 -3.87 2.39 -12.86
N PHE A 168 -3.07 3.42 -12.65
CA PHE A 168 -3.16 4.36 -11.53
C PHE A 168 -3.23 5.83 -11.95
N GLY A 169 -3.19 6.14 -13.25
CA GLY A 169 -3.40 7.49 -13.76
C GLY A 169 -4.78 8.05 -13.39
N PRO A 170 -5.03 9.35 -13.62
CA PRO A 170 -6.32 9.98 -13.31
C PRO A 170 -7.52 9.24 -13.90
N ASP A 171 -7.36 8.73 -15.13
CA ASP A 171 -8.36 7.94 -15.87
C ASP A 171 -8.03 6.42 -15.86
N GLY A 172 -7.12 5.99 -14.99
CA GLY A 172 -6.68 4.61 -14.86
C GLY A 172 -7.73 3.71 -14.19
N VAL A 173 -7.49 2.40 -14.21
CA VAL A 173 -8.39 1.40 -13.60
C VAL A 173 -8.61 1.65 -12.10
N VAL A 174 -7.58 2.10 -11.41
CA VAL A 174 -7.54 2.33 -9.96
C VAL A 174 -6.81 3.64 -9.69
N PRO A 175 -7.45 4.81 -9.89
CA PRO A 175 -6.75 6.09 -9.82
C PRO A 175 -6.04 6.29 -8.47
N LEU A 176 -4.72 6.46 -8.53
CA LEU A 176 -3.84 6.71 -7.40
C LEU A 176 -2.64 7.51 -7.92
N PRO A 177 -2.68 8.85 -7.86
CA PRO A 177 -1.56 9.67 -8.32
C PRO A 177 -0.29 9.38 -7.53
N MET A 178 0.86 9.39 -8.21
CA MET A 178 2.17 9.34 -7.55
C MET A 178 2.34 10.53 -6.61
N THR A 179 2.83 10.28 -5.40
CA THR A 179 3.31 11.37 -4.54
C THR A 179 4.59 11.97 -5.11
N ASP A 180 4.97 13.17 -4.66
CA ASP A 180 6.21 13.79 -5.13
C ASP A 180 7.44 13.01 -4.66
N GLU A 181 7.40 12.42 -3.47
CA GLU A 181 8.45 11.52 -2.97
C GLU A 181 8.61 10.31 -3.87
N TYR A 182 7.51 9.75 -4.37
CA TYR A 182 7.58 8.60 -5.27
C TYR A 182 8.16 8.99 -6.64
N LYS A 183 7.77 10.14 -7.19
CA LYS A 183 8.38 10.66 -8.43
C LYS A 183 9.88 10.89 -8.26
N VAL A 184 10.30 11.42 -7.11
CA VAL A 184 11.72 11.61 -6.78
C VAL A 184 12.43 10.27 -6.71
N LEU A 185 11.87 9.27 -6.02
CA LEU A 185 12.44 7.92 -5.98
C LEU A 185 12.66 7.36 -7.39
N LEU A 186 11.64 7.37 -8.24
CA LEU A 186 11.75 6.84 -9.61
C LEU A 186 12.83 7.57 -10.42
N LYS A 187 12.87 8.90 -10.35
CA LYS A 187 13.90 9.71 -11.02
C LYS A 187 15.31 9.39 -10.53
N SER A 188 15.49 9.17 -9.22
CA SER A 188 16.78 8.81 -8.64
C SER A 188 17.23 7.42 -9.08
N LEU A 189 16.32 6.45 -9.19
CA LEU A 189 16.62 5.11 -9.68
C LEU A 189 17.00 5.10 -11.16
N SER A 190 16.45 6.03 -11.95
CA SER A 190 16.72 6.16 -13.37
C SER A 190 17.70 7.29 -13.71
N TYR A 191 18.47 7.78 -12.73
CA TYR A 191 19.39 8.90 -12.95
C TYR A 191 20.32 8.59 -14.15
N PRO A 192 20.62 9.59 -15.02
CA PRO A 192 21.52 9.37 -16.14
C PRO A 192 22.88 8.81 -15.68
N GLU A 193 23.56 8.10 -16.57
CA GLU A 193 25.02 8.00 -16.44
C GLU A 193 25.65 9.37 -16.73
#